data_AF-A0A0L7KT15-F1
#
_entry.id   AF-A0A0L7KT15-F1
#
_cell.length_a   1.000
_cell.length_b   1.000
_cell.length_c   1.000
_cell.angle_alpha   90.00
_cell.angle_beta   90.00
_cell.angle_gamma   90.00
#
_symmetry.space_group_name_H-M   'P 1'
#
loop_
_entity.id
_entity.type
_entity.pdbx_description
1 polymer ?
#
loop_
_entity_poly.entity_id
_entity_poly.type
_entity_poly.pdbx_seq_one_letter_code
_entity_poly.pdbx_strand_id
1 'polypeptide(L)'
;MGLQQQGNLVYYFAFHSYSQMVLVPYSHVGGANVLEAHNYADMYEIAIKGMDKLKAKHGTNYVVGTSSDILCEYDIQSDEF
;
A
#
# COMPACT_ATOMS: atom_id res chain seq x y z
N MET A 1 5.11 -31.38 8.18
CA MET A 1 4.27 -30.89 7.07
C MET A 1 5.13 -29.99 6.22
N GLY A 2 5.72 -30.52 5.14
CA GLY A 2 6.67 -29.79 4.30
C GLY A 2 6.02 -29.35 3.00
N LEU A 3 5.71 -28.07 2.88
CA LEU A 3 5.42 -27.42 1.60
C LEU A 3 6.66 -26.60 1.23
N GLN A 4 7.68 -27.26 0.70
CA GLN A 4 8.67 -26.56 -0.12
C GLN A 4 8.24 -26.70 -1.58
N GLN A 5 7.24 -25.91 -1.97
CA GLN A 5 7.02 -25.60 -3.38
C GLN A 5 8.04 -24.53 -3.76
N GLN A 6 9.05 -24.90 -4.55
CA GLN A 6 10.01 -23.96 -5.13
C GLN A 6 9.31 -23.11 -6.20
N GLY A 7 8.61 -22.07 -5.76
CA GLY A 7 8.08 -21.00 -6.60
C GLY A 7 8.94 -19.75 -6.47
N ASN A 8 9.34 -19.15 -7.60
CA ASN A 8 10.00 -17.84 -7.62
C ASN A 8 8.94 -16.73 -7.80
N LEU A 9 8.33 -16.29 -6.70
CA LEU A 9 7.37 -15.19 -6.70
C LEU A 9 8.13 -13.86 -6.58
N VAL A 10 8.09 -13.04 -7.64
CA VAL A 10 8.79 -11.75 -7.68
C VAL A 10 7.88 -10.60 -7.21
N TYR A 11 6.58 -10.64 -7.56
CA TYR A 11 5.60 -9.61 -7.19
C TYR A 11 4.26 -10.25 -6.82
N TYR A 12 3.54 -9.60 -5.90
CA TYR A 12 2.19 -9.97 -5.50
C TYR A 12 1.31 -8.71 -5.44
N PHE A 13 0.15 -8.76 -6.11
CA PHE A 13 -0.87 -7.72 -6.06
C PHE A 13 -2.18 -8.33 -5.58
N ALA A 14 -2.77 -7.74 -4.54
CA ALA A 14 -4.13 -8.03 -4.10
C ALA A 14 -5.04 -6.87 -4.48
N PHE A 15 -6.08 -7.15 -5.27
CA PHE A 15 -7.03 -6.14 -5.72
C PHE A 15 -8.26 -6.14 -4.83
N HIS A 16 -8.60 -4.97 -4.31
CA HIS A 16 -9.78 -4.73 -3.52
C HIS A 16 -10.50 -3.48 -4.02
N SER A 17 -11.79 -3.41 -3.75
CA SER A 17 -12.60 -2.20 -3.91
C SER A 17 -13.39 -1.99 -2.62
N TYR A 18 -13.64 -0.76 -2.18
CA TYR A 18 -13.56 0.52 -2.91
C TYR A 18 -12.41 1.40 -2.36
N SER A 19 -12.49 2.73 -2.54
CA SER A 19 -11.66 3.77 -1.90
C SER A 19 -10.42 4.32 -2.62
N GLN A 20 -10.06 3.83 -3.81
CA GLN A 20 -8.95 4.38 -4.62
C GLN A 20 -7.62 4.46 -3.84
N MET A 21 -7.21 3.36 -3.24
CA MET A 21 -6.00 3.26 -2.42
C MET A 21 -5.03 2.24 -2.99
N VAL A 22 -3.73 2.47 -2.80
CA VAL A 22 -2.68 1.46 -2.96
C VAL A 22 -1.97 1.30 -1.64
N LEU A 23 -2.14 0.13 -1.04
CA LEU A 23 -1.56 -0.21 0.25
C LEU A 23 -0.21 -0.89 0.03
N VAL A 24 0.85 -0.25 0.49
CA VAL A 24 2.22 -0.77 0.50
C VAL A 24 2.48 -1.40 1.87
N PRO A 25 3.13 -2.57 1.96
CA PRO A 25 3.48 -3.14 3.27
C PRO A 25 4.34 -2.19 4.12
N TYR A 26 4.30 -2.25 5.45
CA TYR A 26 3.58 -3.25 6.27
C TYR A 26 2.36 -2.64 6.94
N SER A 27 1.36 -3.47 7.20
CA SER A 27 0.11 -3.04 7.85
C SER A 27 0.19 -2.83 9.36
N HIS A 28 1.27 -3.29 10.01
CA HIS A 28 1.48 -3.14 11.46
C HIS A 28 2.53 -2.07 11.81
N VAL A 29 3.08 -1.39 10.80
CA VAL A 29 4.07 -0.32 10.94
C VAL A 29 3.46 0.92 10.31
N GLY A 30 3.56 2.06 10.99
CA GLY A 30 3.05 3.34 10.51
C GLY A 30 3.84 4.51 11.08
N GLY A 31 3.47 5.72 10.68
CA GLY A 31 4.15 6.96 11.05
C GLY A 31 5.63 6.95 10.70
N ALA A 32 6.46 7.55 11.56
CA ALA A 32 7.91 7.64 11.33
C ALA A 32 8.62 6.28 11.25
N ASN A 33 8.05 5.24 11.88
CA ASN A 33 8.66 3.91 11.96
C ASN A 33 8.69 3.20 10.59
N VAL A 34 7.85 3.62 9.64
CA VAL A 34 7.83 3.04 8.28
C VAL A 34 9.15 3.27 7.53
N LEU A 35 9.89 4.33 7.88
CA LEU A 35 11.18 4.65 7.27
C LEU A 35 12.26 3.62 7.60
N GLU A 36 12.08 2.84 8.67
CA GLU A 36 12.98 1.75 9.06
C GLU A 36 12.58 0.42 8.42
N ALA A 37 11.40 0.33 7.80
CA ALA A 37 10.90 -0.88 7.18
C ALA A 37 11.68 -1.21 5.90
N HIS A 38 12.20 -2.43 5.84
CA HIS A 38 13.00 -2.89 4.72
C HIS A 38 12.25 -2.74 3.39
N ASN A 39 12.91 -2.12 2.40
CA ASN A 39 12.41 -1.91 1.04
C ASN A 39 11.13 -1.04 0.91
N TYR A 40 10.67 -0.39 1.99
CA TYR A 40 9.45 0.42 1.94
C TYR A 40 9.55 1.56 0.92
N ALA A 41 10.66 2.30 0.92
CA ALA A 41 10.86 3.45 0.02
C ALA A 41 10.74 3.07 -1.46
N ASP A 42 11.38 1.96 -1.88
CA ASP A 42 11.34 1.50 -3.27
C ASP A 42 9.92 1.04 -3.66
N MET A 43 9.24 0.30 -2.78
CA MET A 43 7.85 -0.11 -3.03
C MET A 43 6.90 1.08 -3.11
N TYR A 44 7.09 2.07 -2.23
CA TYR A 44 6.31 3.30 -2.21
C TYR A 44 6.53 4.13 -3.48
N GLU A 45 7.77 4.25 -3.94
CA GLU A 45 8.12 4.94 -5.18
C GLU A 45 7.49 4.27 -6.40
N ILE A 46 7.56 2.94 -6.49
CA ILE A 46 6.90 2.16 -7.56
C ILE A 46 5.39 2.42 -7.56
N ALA A 47 4.76 2.40 -6.38
CA ALA A 47 3.33 2.63 -6.24
C ALA A 47 2.92 4.05 -6.67
N ILE A 48 3.62 5.10 -6.21
CA ILE A 48 3.35 6.48 -6.63
C ILE A 48 3.50 6.64 -8.14
N LYS A 49 4.60 6.17 -8.72
CA LYS A 49 4.82 6.27 -10.18
C LYS A 49 3.72 5.57 -10.96
N GLY A 50 3.23 4.43 -10.48
CA GLY A 50 2.09 3.74 -11.08
C GLY A 50 0.81 4.57 -11.00
N MET A 51 0.52 5.15 -9.84
CA MET A 51 -0.68 5.96 -9.62
C MET A 51 -0.65 7.27 -10.41
N ASP A 52 0.50 7.90 -10.57
CA ASP A 52 0.66 9.07 -11.44
C ASP A 52 0.29 8.75 -12.89
N LYS A 53 0.68 7.58 -13.39
CA LYS A 53 0.30 7.13 -14.74
C LYS A 53 -1.18 6.82 -14.87
N LEU A 54 -1.79 6.20 -13.85
CA LEU A 54 -3.25 5.99 -13.83
C LEU A 54 -4.01 7.30 -13.79
N LYS A 55 -3.59 8.26 -12.96
CA LYS A 55 -4.15 9.60 -12.90
C LYS A 55 -4.03 10.33 -14.22
N ALA A 56 -2.86 10.31 -14.87
CA ALA A 56 -2.66 10.94 -16.17
C ALA A 56 -3.60 10.37 -17.26
N LYS A 57 -3.93 9.08 -17.19
CA LYS A 57 -4.79 8.41 -18.16
C LYS A 57 -6.29 8.57 -17.86
N HIS A 58 -6.68 8.58 -16.58
CA HIS A 58 -8.07 8.42 -16.17
C HIS A 58 -8.61 9.53 -15.26
N GLY A 59 -7.76 10.45 -14.81
CA GLY A 59 -8.14 11.57 -13.92
C GLY A 59 -8.38 11.18 -12.46
N THR A 60 -8.26 9.91 -12.10
CA THR A 60 -8.52 9.40 -10.75
C THR A 60 -7.31 9.60 -9.84
N ASN A 61 -7.54 10.19 -8.66
CA ASN A 61 -6.51 10.31 -7.61
C ASN A 61 -6.50 9.05 -6.74
N TYR A 62 -5.31 8.55 -6.42
CA TYR A 62 -5.10 7.44 -5.51
C TYR A 62 -4.25 7.88 -4.33
N VAL A 63 -4.58 7.37 -3.14
CA VAL A 63 -3.75 7.53 -1.93
C VAL A 63 -2.81 6.32 -1.83
N VAL A 64 -1.53 6.57 -1.54
CA VAL A 64 -0.48 5.54 -1.44
C VAL A 64 0.18 5.62 -0.07
N GLY A 65 0.39 4.48 0.58
CA GLY A 65 0.90 4.43 1.96
C GLY A 65 0.70 3.06 2.59
N THR A 66 1.02 2.94 3.88
CA THR A 66 0.76 1.68 4.59
C THR A 66 -0.71 1.53 4.93
N SER A 67 -1.15 0.30 5.20
CA SER A 67 -2.50 0.09 5.74
C SER A 67 -2.67 0.75 7.11
N SER A 68 -1.62 0.80 7.94
CA SER A 68 -1.68 1.46 9.25
C SER A 68 -1.92 2.96 9.10
N ASP A 69 -1.25 3.59 8.14
CA ASP A 69 -1.37 5.04 7.90
C ASP A 69 -2.67 5.36 7.16
N ILE A 70 -3.10 4.56 6.20
CA ILE A 70 -4.27 4.91 5.37
C ILE A 70 -5.57 4.44 5.99
N LEU A 71 -5.67 3.19 6.43
CA LEU A 71 -6.95 2.64 6.87
C LEU A 71 -7.25 3.00 8.32
N CYS A 72 -6.30 2.77 9.22
CA CYS A 72 -6.55 3.03 10.64
C CYS A 72 -6.64 4.54 10.95
N GLU A 73 -5.86 5.39 10.29
CA GLU A 73 -6.01 6.86 10.44
C GLU A 73 -7.37 7.32 9.91
N TYR A 74 -7.82 6.78 8.79
CA TYR A 74 -9.13 7.12 8.22
C TYR A 74 -10.28 6.65 9.09
N ASP A 75 -10.18 5.45 9.69
CA ASP A 75 -11.17 4.95 10.65
C ASP A 75 -11.25 5.89 11.88
N ILE A 76 -10.10 6.26 12.47
CA ILE A 76 -10.04 7.21 13.60
C ILE A 76 -10.69 8.54 13.24
N GLN A 77 -10.39 9.09 12.06
CA GLN A 77 -10.94 10.37 11.64
C GLN A 77 -12.43 10.29 11.27
N SER A 78 -12.91 9.12 10.82
CA SER A 78 -14.33 8.91 10.53
C SER A 78 -15.19 8.74 11.78
N ASP A 79 -14.63 8.21 12.87
CA ASP A 79 -15.29 8.06 14.17
C ASP A 79 -15.39 9.38 14.95
N GLU A 80 -14.74 10.46 14.49
CA GLU A 80 -14.86 11.81 15.06
C GLU A 80 -16.07 12.61 14.52
N PHE A 81 -16.93 12.02 13.68
CA PHE A 81 -18.12 12.66 13.10
C PHE A 81 -19.46 12.04 13.52
#